data_AF-A0A351F5G6-F1
#
_entry.id   AF-A0A351F5G6-F1
#
_cell.length_a   1.000
_cell.length_b   1.000
_cell.length_c   1.000
_cell.angle_alpha   90.00
_cell.angle_beta   90.00
_cell.angle_gamma   90.00
#
_symmetry.space_group_name_H-M   'P 1'
#
loop_
_entity.id
_entity.type
_entity.pdbx_description
1 polymer ?
#
loop_
_entity_poly.entity_id
_entity_poly.type
_entity_poly.pdbx_seq_one_letter_code
_entity_poly.pdbx_strand_id
1 'polypeptide(L)'
;MPERPIVPEFITVHLGRPTAAARNVRVPFAQYIKNVASSEIYPTWPENALRANIYAEITFALNRIYTEYYRSRGYDFDITNSTQYDQYYVEGRDIFENISRVVDDIFNDYVVKQGQIQPYFTQYCAGTCEGLSQWGTVTLANQGYTPY
;
A
#
# COMPACT_ATOMS: atom_id res chain seq x y z
N MET A 1 8.28 15.16 21.30
CA MET A 1 7.51 13.97 20.88
C MET A 1 8.29 13.33 19.74
N PRO A 2 8.44 11.99 19.67
CA PRO A 2 9.13 11.39 18.55
C PRO A 2 8.36 11.74 17.26
N GLU A 3 9.10 12.23 16.27
CA GLU A 3 8.55 12.69 15.01
C GLU A 3 7.92 11.50 14.28
N ARG A 4 6.66 11.65 13.87
CA ARG A 4 5.96 10.61 13.12
C ARG A 4 6.67 10.43 11.76
N PRO A 5 6.84 9.20 11.26
CA PRO A 5 7.30 8.96 9.90
C PRO A 5 6.53 9.83 8.91
N ILE A 6 7.28 10.53 8.06
CA ILE A 6 6.73 11.36 6.99
C ILE A 6 6.56 10.47 5.76
N VAL A 7 5.42 10.61 5.09
CA VAL A 7 5.19 9.94 3.81
C VAL A 7 6.19 10.47 2.78
N PRO A 8 7.00 9.61 2.14
CA PRO A 8 8.06 10.06 1.25
C PRO A 8 7.49 10.62 -0.05
N GLU A 9 8.25 11.49 -0.71
CA GLU A 9 7.87 12.03 -2.01
C GLU A 9 7.88 10.95 -3.11
N PHE A 10 8.85 10.03 -3.06
CA PHE A 10 9.06 9.00 -4.08
C PHE A 10 9.25 7.60 -3.48
N ILE A 11 8.97 6.59 -4.29
CA ILE A 11 9.30 5.18 -4.06
C ILE A 11 9.97 4.57 -5.29
N THR A 12 10.95 3.72 -5.06
CA THR A 12 11.68 2.97 -6.09
C THR A 12 11.15 1.54 -6.15
N VAL A 13 10.43 1.21 -7.22
CA VAL A 13 9.83 -0.10 -7.45
C VAL A 13 10.75 -0.94 -8.35
N HIS A 14 11.10 -2.14 -7.91
CA HIS A 14 11.80 -3.13 -8.72
C HIS A 14 10.81 -4.00 -9.50
N LEU A 15 10.95 -4.03 -10.82
CA LEU A 15 9.99 -4.69 -11.72
C LEU A 15 10.31 -6.17 -11.96
N GLY A 16 10.57 -6.89 -10.87
CA GLY A 16 10.93 -8.29 -10.89
C GLY A 16 11.02 -8.88 -9.49
N ARG A 17 11.50 -10.12 -9.41
CA ARG A 17 11.87 -10.74 -8.13
C ARG A 17 13.10 -10.03 -7.57
N PRO A 18 13.33 -10.00 -6.24
CA PRO A 18 14.41 -9.21 -5.66
C PRO A 18 15.81 -9.40 -6.28
N THR A 19 16.15 -10.63 -6.70
CA THR A 19 17.44 -10.98 -7.28
C THR A 19 17.44 -11.02 -8.82
N ALA A 20 16.33 -10.65 -9.46
CA ALA A 20 16.24 -10.68 -10.91
C ALA A 20 16.94 -9.46 -11.52
N ALA A 21 17.52 -9.64 -12.70
CA ALA A 21 17.98 -8.52 -13.51
C ALA A 21 16.77 -7.79 -14.12
N ALA A 22 16.13 -6.94 -13.33
CA ALA A 22 15.00 -6.12 -13.74
C ALA A 22 15.25 -4.64 -13.44
N ARG A 23 14.53 -3.76 -14.14
CA ARG A 23 14.69 -2.31 -13.96
C ARG A 23 14.01 -1.84 -12.69
N ASN A 24 14.59 -0.79 -12.12
CA ASN A 24 14.00 0.00 -11.05
C ASN A 24 13.29 1.21 -11.65
N VAL A 25 12.09 1.53 -11.15
CA VAL A 25 11.34 2.74 -11.53
C VAL A 25 11.09 3.58 -10.30
N ARG A 26 11.42 4.87 -10.38
CA ARG A 26 11.17 5.82 -9.32
C ARG A 26 9.93 6.64 -9.66
N VAL A 27 8.91 6.56 -8.81
CA VAL A 27 7.61 7.21 -9.02
C VAL A 27 7.16 7.95 -7.77
N PRO A 28 6.31 8.99 -7.88
CA PRO A 28 5.72 9.63 -6.71
C PRO A 28 4.99 8.60 -5.85
N PHE A 29 5.14 8.68 -4.52
CA PHE A 29 4.54 7.68 -3.62
C PHE A 29 3.00 7.64 -3.76
N ALA A 30 2.34 8.80 -3.95
CA ALA A 30 0.90 8.86 -4.22
C ALA A 30 0.51 8.11 -5.50
N GLN A 31 1.33 8.27 -6.55
CA GLN A 31 1.08 7.60 -7.82
C GLN A 31 1.28 6.08 -7.72
N TYR A 32 2.23 5.64 -6.88
CA TYR A 32 2.40 4.23 -6.56
C TYR A 32 1.15 3.66 -5.88
N ILE A 33 0.61 4.31 -4.85
CA ILE A 33 -0.57 3.83 -4.14
C ILE A 33 -1.80 3.81 -5.07
N LYS A 34 -2.03 4.85 -5.89
CA LYS A 34 -3.12 4.85 -6.88
C LYS A 34 -3.02 3.69 -7.85
N ASN A 35 -1.80 3.34 -8.25
CA ASN A 35 -1.52 2.21 -9.13
C ASN A 35 -1.83 0.87 -8.44
N VAL A 36 -1.31 0.66 -7.23
CA VAL A 36 -1.55 -0.56 -6.44
C VAL A 36 -3.04 -0.74 -6.15
N ALA A 37 -3.72 0.28 -5.62
CA ALA A 37 -5.15 0.25 -5.35
C ALA A 37 -5.94 -0.11 -6.62
N SER A 38 -5.63 0.53 -7.76
CA SER A 38 -6.31 0.21 -9.01
C SER A 38 -6.04 -1.21 -9.50
N SER A 39 -4.97 -1.86 -9.02
CA SER A 39 -4.51 -3.21 -9.39
C SER A 39 -5.01 -4.32 -8.50
N GLU A 40 -5.31 -4.00 -7.24
CA GLU A 40 -5.61 -5.00 -6.22
C GLU A 40 -7.07 -4.96 -5.75
N ILE A 41 -7.77 -3.83 -5.92
CA ILE A 41 -9.16 -3.68 -5.49
C ILE A 41 -10.08 -3.18 -6.62
N TYR A 42 -11.36 -3.52 -6.51
CA TYR A 42 -12.35 -3.11 -7.50
C TYR A 42 -12.85 -1.70 -7.20
N PRO A 43 -12.85 -0.77 -8.17
CA PRO A 43 -13.32 0.60 -7.96
C PRO A 43 -14.81 0.68 -7.64
N THR A 44 -15.59 -0.39 -7.88
CA THR A 44 -17.03 -0.45 -7.60
C THR A 44 -17.35 -0.83 -6.15
N TRP A 45 -16.34 -1.13 -5.32
CA TRP A 45 -16.56 -1.44 -3.92
C TRP A 45 -17.05 -0.23 -3.12
N PRO A 46 -17.75 -0.45 -1.99
CA PRO A 46 -18.14 0.63 -1.08
C PRO A 46 -16.94 1.50 -0.69
N GLU A 47 -17.13 2.81 -0.57
CA GLU A 47 -16.03 3.74 -0.29
C GLU A 47 -15.27 3.39 1.00
N ASN A 48 -15.96 2.96 2.06
CA ASN A 48 -15.33 2.52 3.30
C ASN A 48 -14.43 1.29 3.09
N ALA A 49 -14.79 0.39 2.17
CA ALA A 49 -13.93 -0.74 1.81
C ALA A 49 -12.71 -0.26 1.03
N LEU A 50 -12.87 0.68 0.08
CA LEU A 50 -11.75 1.28 -0.64
C LEU A 50 -10.76 1.94 0.34
N ARG A 51 -11.26 2.78 1.26
CA ARG A 51 -10.45 3.46 2.29
C ARG A 51 -9.70 2.45 3.17
N ALA A 52 -10.36 1.40 3.64
CA ALA A 52 -9.72 0.37 4.47
C ALA A 52 -8.54 -0.32 3.77
N ASN A 53 -8.70 -0.68 2.50
CA ASN A 53 -7.63 -1.29 1.71
C ASN A 53 -6.51 -0.30 1.42
N ILE A 54 -6.84 0.93 1.01
CA ILE A 54 -5.85 1.96 0.70
C ILE A 54 -5.03 2.33 1.95
N TYR A 55 -5.61 2.38 3.16
CA TYR A 55 -4.85 2.53 4.40
C TYR A 55 -3.83 1.40 4.58
N ALA A 56 -4.23 0.15 4.35
CA ALA A 56 -3.32 -0.98 4.44
C ALA A 56 -2.21 -0.92 3.38
N GLU A 57 -2.54 -0.49 2.16
CA GLU A 57 -1.57 -0.34 1.08
C GLU A 57 -0.54 0.76 1.35
N ILE A 58 -0.99 1.94 1.79
CA ILE A 58 -0.11 3.06 2.20
C ILE A 58 0.83 2.59 3.31
N THR A 59 0.27 1.95 4.33
CA THR A 59 1.04 1.53 5.51
C THR A 59 2.06 0.46 5.14
N PHE A 60 1.72 -0.49 4.26
CA PHE A 60 2.63 -1.54 3.81
C PHE A 60 3.85 -0.95 3.09
N ALA A 61 3.60 -0.07 2.10
CA ALA A 61 4.66 0.58 1.34
C ALA A 61 5.55 1.45 2.24
N LEU A 62 4.93 2.20 3.16
CA LEU A 62 5.66 3.04 4.11
C LEU A 62 6.48 2.19 5.09
N ASN A 63 5.99 1.02 5.51
CA ASN A 63 6.74 0.08 6.34
C ASN A 63 8.00 -0.43 5.62
N ARG A 64 7.92 -0.77 4.33
CA ARG A 64 9.08 -1.21 3.53
C ARG A 64 10.18 -0.15 3.48
N ILE A 65 9.80 1.11 3.30
CA ILE A 65 10.73 2.25 3.26
C ILE A 65 11.28 2.52 4.66
N TYR A 66 10.41 2.64 5.67
CA TYR A 66 10.79 2.98 7.04
C TYR A 66 11.74 1.96 7.67
N THR A 67 11.52 0.68 7.40
CA THR A 67 12.38 -0.41 7.90
C THR A 67 13.58 -0.66 6.99
N GLU A 68 13.74 0.11 5.92
CA GLU A 68 14.77 -0.09 4.90
C GLU A 68 14.82 -1.54 4.44
N TYR A 69 13.66 -2.19 4.26
CA TYR A 69 13.60 -3.65 4.15
C TYR A 69 14.53 -4.16 3.03
N TYR A 70 14.46 -3.61 1.82
CA TYR A 70 15.38 -4.01 0.76
C TYR A 70 16.74 -3.33 0.86
N ARG A 71 16.79 -2.04 1.20
CA ARG A 71 18.02 -1.25 1.31
C ARG A 71 19.02 -1.82 2.31
N SER A 72 18.57 -2.17 3.52
CA SER A 72 19.42 -2.76 4.57
C SER A 72 19.96 -4.15 4.21
N ARG A 73 19.39 -4.79 3.18
CA ARG A 73 19.83 -6.08 2.62
C ARG A 73 20.73 -5.92 1.40
N GLY A 74 21.13 -4.69 1.05
CA GLY A 74 22.05 -4.39 -0.06
C GLY A 74 21.38 -4.19 -1.42
N TYR A 75 20.05 -4.13 -1.49
CA TYR A 75 19.33 -3.78 -2.72
C TYR A 75 19.24 -2.26 -2.91
N ASP A 76 19.09 -1.83 -4.16
CA ASP A 76 19.03 -0.42 -4.55
C ASP A 76 17.58 0.07 -4.85
N PHE A 77 16.58 -0.67 -4.37
CA PHE A 77 15.15 -0.35 -4.49
C PHE A 77 14.44 -0.47 -3.14
N ASP A 78 13.19 -0.02 -3.10
CA ASP A 78 12.41 0.08 -1.86
C ASP A 78 11.34 -1.01 -1.75
N ILE A 79 10.81 -1.49 -2.89
CA ILE A 79 9.74 -2.49 -2.95
C ILE A 79 9.77 -3.23 -4.30
N THR A 80 9.26 -4.46 -4.38
CA THR A 80 9.04 -5.15 -5.66
C THR A 80 7.60 -4.95 -6.15
N ASN A 81 7.33 -5.31 -7.42
CA ASN A 81 6.02 -5.13 -8.04
C ASN A 81 5.10 -6.38 -8.02
N SER A 82 5.46 -7.42 -7.27
CA SER A 82 4.79 -8.72 -7.30
C SER A 82 4.24 -9.13 -5.94
N THR A 83 3.01 -9.64 -5.93
CA THR A 83 2.30 -10.13 -4.73
C THR A 83 2.98 -11.31 -4.03
N GLN A 84 3.93 -11.97 -4.68
CA GLN A 84 4.74 -13.00 -4.03
C GLN A 84 5.62 -12.41 -2.91
N TYR A 85 6.02 -11.14 -3.02
CA TYR A 85 6.95 -10.50 -2.10
C TYR A 85 6.36 -9.22 -1.48
N ASP A 86 5.61 -8.45 -2.27
CA ASP A 86 5.10 -7.12 -1.93
C ASP A 86 3.70 -6.91 -2.53
N GLN A 87 3.44 -5.72 -3.10
CA GLN A 87 2.14 -5.33 -3.64
C GLN A 87 2.17 -5.40 -5.16
N TYR A 88 1.01 -5.63 -5.78
CA TYR A 88 0.87 -5.70 -7.22
C TYR A 88 0.95 -4.31 -7.86
N TYR A 89 2.01 -4.08 -8.61
CA TYR A 89 2.24 -2.84 -9.34
C TYR A 89 2.48 -3.13 -10.81
N VAL A 90 1.81 -2.36 -11.69
CA VAL A 90 1.94 -2.47 -13.14
C VAL A 90 2.37 -1.12 -13.68
N GLU A 91 3.57 -1.02 -14.25
CA GLU A 91 4.00 0.26 -14.83
C GLU A 91 3.09 0.65 -16.00
N GLY A 92 2.65 1.91 -16.03
CA GLY A 92 1.86 2.47 -17.12
C GLY A 92 0.39 2.07 -17.12
N ARG A 93 -0.13 1.47 -16.04
CA ARG A 93 -1.55 1.15 -15.95
C ARG A 93 -2.45 2.39 -15.82
N ASP A 94 -3.71 2.20 -16.19
CA ASP A 94 -4.77 3.17 -15.98
C ASP A 94 -5.21 3.24 -14.51
N ILE A 95 -5.47 4.45 -14.02
CA ILE A 95 -5.92 4.71 -12.65
C ILE A 95 -7.38 5.10 -12.67
N PHE A 96 -8.18 4.50 -11.78
CA PHE A 96 -9.59 4.85 -11.65
C PHE A 96 -9.75 6.17 -10.88
N GLU A 97 -10.61 7.07 -11.37
CA GLU A 97 -10.81 8.39 -10.79
C GLU A 97 -11.29 8.35 -9.34
N ASN A 98 -12.18 7.42 -9.00
CA ASN A 98 -12.66 7.27 -7.63
C ASN A 98 -11.55 6.79 -6.68
N ILE A 99 -10.67 5.89 -7.14
CA ILE A 99 -9.49 5.47 -6.38
C ILE A 99 -8.54 6.67 -6.20
N SER A 100 -8.29 7.44 -7.26
CA SER A 100 -7.45 8.64 -7.15
C SER A 100 -7.96 9.58 -6.07
N ARG A 101 -9.26 9.89 -6.07
CA ARG A 101 -9.88 10.77 -5.06
C ARG A 101 -9.69 10.23 -3.64
N VAL A 102 -9.97 8.94 -3.42
CA VAL A 102 -9.80 8.34 -2.09
C VAL A 102 -8.34 8.39 -1.65
N VAL A 103 -7.39 8.07 -2.53
CA VAL A 103 -5.96 8.15 -2.20
C VAL A 103 -5.56 9.59 -1.88
N ASP A 104 -5.98 10.57 -2.67
CA ASP A 104 -5.66 11.98 -2.45
C ASP A 104 -6.19 12.48 -1.10
N ASP A 105 -7.36 12.00 -0.66
CA ASP A 105 -7.94 12.34 0.65
C ASP A 105 -7.13 11.80 1.83
N ILE A 106 -6.60 10.58 1.74
CA ILE A 106 -6.01 9.84 2.88
C ILE A 106 -4.52 9.57 2.75
N PHE A 107 -3.87 10.17 1.77
CA PHE A 107 -2.48 9.90 1.39
C PHE A 107 -1.49 10.00 2.57
N ASN A 108 -1.76 10.90 3.51
CA ASN A 108 -0.88 11.20 4.65
C ASN A 108 -1.17 10.35 5.89
N ASP A 109 -2.14 9.45 5.82
CA ASP A 109 -2.61 8.66 6.96
C ASP A 109 -2.19 7.20 6.81
N TYR A 110 -1.76 6.60 7.92
CA TYR A 110 -1.28 5.22 7.96
C TYR A 110 -1.52 4.58 9.33
N VAL A 111 -1.54 3.25 9.35
CA VAL A 111 -1.84 2.44 10.52
C VAL A 111 -0.60 2.28 11.39
N VAL A 112 -0.75 2.53 12.69
CA VAL A 112 0.27 2.27 13.71
C VAL A 112 -0.30 1.40 14.82
N LYS A 113 0.56 0.62 15.49
CA LYS A 113 0.16 0.00 16.76
C LYS A 113 0.09 1.05 17.85
N GLN A 114 -0.90 0.92 18.75
CA GLN A 114 -1.04 1.83 19.88
C GLN A 114 0.26 1.90 20.70
N GLY A 115 0.73 3.11 20.96
CA GLY A 115 2.00 3.36 21.65
C GLY A 115 3.26 3.26 20.78
N GLN A 116 3.13 3.02 19.46
CA GLN A 116 4.22 3.01 18.51
C GLN A 116 4.07 4.13 17.47
N ILE A 117 5.20 4.60 16.93
CA ILE A 117 5.23 5.54 15.81
C ILE A 117 5.51 4.87 14.47
N GLN A 118 6.03 3.63 14.48
CA GLN A 118 6.41 2.92 13.27
C GLN A 118 5.17 2.50 12.46
N PRO A 119 5.20 2.59 11.12
CA PRO A 119 4.12 2.08 10.28
C PRO A 119 3.96 0.58 10.50
N TYR A 120 2.74 0.12 10.74
CA TYR A 120 2.49 -1.30 10.99
C TYR A 120 2.69 -2.12 9.70
N PHE A 121 3.21 -3.34 9.81
CA PHE A 121 3.26 -4.25 8.66
C PHE A 121 1.86 -4.81 8.39
N THR A 122 1.08 -4.09 7.61
CA THR A 122 -0.30 -4.38 7.23
C THR A 122 -0.35 -5.44 6.14
N GLN A 123 -0.14 -6.70 6.51
CA GLN A 123 -0.39 -7.80 5.58
C GLN A 123 -1.87 -7.83 5.21
N TYR A 124 -2.17 -8.10 3.94
CA TYR A 124 -3.53 -8.23 3.43
C TYR A 124 -3.60 -9.32 2.36
N CYS A 125 -4.81 -9.80 2.11
CA CYS A 125 -5.08 -10.84 1.12
C CYS A 125 -6.50 -10.71 0.56
N ALA A 126 -6.74 -11.23 -0.64
CA ALA A 126 -8.07 -11.20 -1.25
C ALA A 126 -9.14 -11.85 -0.35
N GLY A 127 -8.87 -13.06 0.13
CA GLY A 127 -9.80 -13.86 0.94
C GLY A 127 -9.57 -13.75 2.45
N THR A 128 -9.70 -14.87 3.16
CA THR A 128 -9.46 -14.94 4.62
C THR A 128 -7.97 -15.15 4.91
N CYS A 129 -7.39 -14.31 5.77
CA CYS A 129 -6.03 -14.45 6.29
C CYS A 129 -5.91 -13.81 7.68
N GLU A 130 -4.74 -13.94 8.31
CA GLU A 130 -4.42 -13.27 9.58
C GLU A 130 -4.33 -11.74 9.45
N GLY A 131 -4.06 -11.25 8.25
CA GLY A 131 -4.05 -9.83 7.90
C GLY A 131 -5.42 -9.26 7.56
N LEU A 132 -5.44 -8.11 6.90
CA LEU A 132 -6.67 -7.53 6.37
C LEU A 132 -7.22 -8.43 5.24
N SER A 133 -8.45 -8.92 5.42
CA SER A 133 -9.21 -9.55 4.34
C SER A 133 -9.82 -8.47 3.44
N GLN A 134 -9.37 -8.37 2.19
CA GLN A 134 -9.87 -7.37 1.25
C GLN A 134 -11.38 -7.53 1.02
N TRP A 135 -11.88 -8.74 0.74
CA TRP A 135 -13.32 -9.00 0.66
C TRP A 135 -14.03 -8.82 2.01
N GLY A 136 -13.36 -9.10 3.13
CA GLY A 136 -13.90 -8.83 4.46
C GLY A 136 -14.21 -7.35 4.69
N THR A 137 -13.41 -6.43 4.11
CA THR A 137 -13.71 -4.99 4.17
C THR A 137 -15.03 -4.63 3.50
N VAL A 138 -15.41 -5.33 2.42
CA VAL A 138 -16.69 -5.12 1.73
C VAL A 138 -17.85 -5.56 2.62
N THR A 139 -17.72 -6.71 3.28
CA THR A 139 -18.71 -7.20 4.24
C THR A 139 -18.92 -6.21 5.38
N LEU A 140 -17.83 -5.71 5.98
CA LEU A 140 -17.88 -4.75 7.07
C LEU A 140 -18.46 -3.40 6.62
N ALA A 141 -18.06 -2.91 5.44
CA ALA A 141 -18.62 -1.67 4.89
C ALA A 141 -20.13 -1.77 4.66
N ASN A 142 -20.61 -2.91 4.14
CA ASN A 142 -22.04 -3.16 3.96
C ASN A 142 -22.82 -3.29 5.28
N GLN A 143 -22.13 -3.59 6.39
CA GLN A 143 -22.69 -3.56 7.75
C GLN A 143 -22.66 -2.15 8.37
N GLY A 144 -22.14 -1.15 7.66
CA GLY A 144 -22.09 0.25 8.11
C GLY A 144 -20.84 0.63 8.89
N TYR A 145 -19.81 -0.22 8.94
CA TYR A 145 -18.54 0.12 9.61
C TYR A 145 -17.71 1.13 8.81
N THR A 146 -17.02 2.02 9.52
CA THR A 146 -16.04 2.97 9.00
C THR A 146 -14.62 2.55 9.39
N PRO A 147 -13.60 2.79 8.54
CA PRO A 147 -12.22 2.37 8.83
C PRO A 147 -11.41 3.39 9.64
N TYR A 148 -12.06 4.21 10.47
CA TYR A 148 -11.46 5.22 11.36
C TYR A 148 -12.42 5.55 12.51
#